data_AF-A0A966MQM7-F1
#
_entry.id   AF-A0A966MQM7-F1
#
_cell.length_a   1.000
_cell.length_b   1.000
_cell.length_c   1.000
_cell.angle_alpha   90.00
_cell.angle_beta   90.00
_cell.angle_gamma   90.00
#
_symmetry.space_group_name_H-M   'P 1'
#
loop_
_entity.id
_entity.type
_entity.pdbx_description
1 polymer ?
#
loop_
_entity_poly.entity_id
_entity_poly.type
_entity_poly.pdbx_seq_one_letter_code
_entity_poly.pdbx_strand_id
1 'polypeptide(L)'
;MMDFGARLCVARSPRCGECPVRAQCAWAGDTTVEDPAPASAGASKPQARFEGSDRQARGRAMRALNEGGRTRQELVAAMALSDDAPRALALIDALVREGLVTEESALLRLP
;
A
#
# COMPACT_ATOMS: atom_id res chain seq x y z
N MET A 1 6.87 -8.74 16.92
CA MET A 1 8.15 -9.29 16.42
C MET A 1 8.08 -9.26 14.89
N MET A 2 8.60 -8.21 14.25
CA MET A 2 8.37 -7.94 12.82
C MET A 2 9.63 -7.33 12.13
N ASP A 3 10.82 -7.91 12.33
CA ASP A 3 12.05 -7.37 11.71
C ASP A 3 13.16 -8.42 11.48
N PHE A 4 12.82 -9.71 11.52
CA PHE A 4 13.80 -10.78 11.31
C PHE A 4 14.32 -10.78 9.86
N GLY A 5 13.42 -10.71 8.88
CA GLY A 5 13.77 -10.72 7.46
C GLY A 5 14.61 -9.51 7.04
N ALA A 6 14.26 -8.31 7.51
CA ALA A 6 14.95 -7.08 7.13
C ALA A 6 16.30 -6.87 7.85
N ARG A 7 16.56 -7.55 8.97
CA ARG A 7 17.87 -7.49 9.66
C ARG A 7 18.79 -8.65 9.34
N LEU A 8 18.25 -9.85 9.17
CA LEU A 8 19.04 -11.08 9.07
C LEU A 8 18.94 -11.75 7.69
N CYS A 9 17.79 -11.72 7.02
CA CYS A 9 17.58 -12.38 5.73
C CYS A 9 17.53 -11.37 4.56
N VAL A 10 18.51 -10.45 4.49
CA VAL A 10 18.56 -9.42 3.44
C VAL A 10 19.09 -9.96 2.11
N ALA A 11 18.50 -9.50 1.00
CA ALA A 11 18.75 -10.05 -0.34
C ALA A 11 20.21 -10.03 -0.83
N ARG A 12 21.03 -9.09 -0.36
CA ARG A 12 22.43 -8.95 -0.82
C ARG A 12 23.47 -9.58 0.10
N SER A 13 23.17 -9.72 1.38
CA SER A 13 24.14 -10.17 2.40
C SER A 13 23.41 -10.74 3.62
N PRO A 14 22.77 -11.91 3.47
CA PRO A 14 22.05 -12.55 4.56
C PRO A 14 23.01 -12.95 5.68
N ARG A 15 22.63 -12.71 6.92
CA ARG A 15 23.36 -13.12 8.12
C ARG A 15 22.91 -14.51 8.56
N CYS A 16 23.05 -15.49 7.67
CA CYS A 16 22.61 -16.86 7.93
C CYS A 16 23.21 -17.44 9.20
N GLY A 17 24.46 -17.09 9.56
CA GLY A 17 25.11 -17.55 10.79
C GLY A 17 24.44 -17.10 12.10
N GLU A 18 23.70 -15.99 12.07
CA GLU A 18 22.96 -15.44 13.21
C GLU A 18 21.45 -15.75 13.14
N CYS A 19 21.02 -16.50 12.12
CA CYS A 19 19.62 -16.80 11.86
C CYS A 19 19.10 -17.87 12.85
N PRO A 20 18.10 -17.57 13.69
CA PRO A 20 17.56 -18.51 14.66
C PRO A 20 16.80 -19.67 14.00
N VAL A 21 16.39 -19.51 12.73
CA VAL A 21 15.73 -20.57 11.95
C VAL A 21 16.66 -21.27 10.96
N ARG A 22 17.98 -21.05 11.03
CA ARG A 22 18.96 -21.62 10.09
C ARG A 22 18.84 -23.14 9.97
N ALA A 23 18.68 -23.83 11.10
CA ALA A 23 18.61 -25.30 11.15
C ALA A 23 17.45 -25.90 10.34
N GLN A 24 16.41 -25.10 10.06
CA GLN A 24 15.20 -25.47 9.32
C GLN A 24 15.02 -24.67 8.03
N CYS A 25 15.98 -23.82 7.67
CA CYS A 25 15.92 -22.98 6.47
C CYS A 25 16.49 -23.75 5.28
N ALA A 26 15.65 -24.09 4.30
CA ALA A 26 16.07 -24.82 3.10
C ALA A 26 17.10 -24.05 2.26
N TRP A 27 17.04 -22.71 2.27
CA TRP A 27 18.00 -21.88 1.56
C TRP A 27 19.33 -21.77 2.32
N ALA A 28 19.33 -21.41 3.61
CA ALA A 28 20.54 -21.28 4.44
C ALA A 28 21.75 -20.51 3.83
N GLY A 29 21.53 -19.69 2.80
CA GLY A 29 22.58 -19.02 2.02
C GLY A 29 23.18 -19.85 0.89
N ASP A 30 22.63 -21.03 0.61
CA ASP A 30 22.95 -21.86 -0.53
C ASP A 30 22.34 -21.25 -1.80
N THR A 31 23.21 -20.72 -2.67
CA THR A 31 22.82 -20.09 -3.94
C THR A 31 22.33 -21.09 -4.99
N THR A 32 22.40 -22.39 -4.73
CA THR A 32 21.83 -23.43 -5.59
C THR A 32 20.35 -23.70 -5.31
N VAL A 33 19.87 -23.29 -4.13
CA VAL A 33 18.46 -23.31 -3.74
C VAL A 33 17.84 -21.95 -4.08
N GLU A 34 16.59 -21.94 -4.51
CA GLU A 34 15.86 -20.69 -4.77
C GLU A 34 15.84 -19.82 -3.52
N ASP A 35 16.37 -18.60 -3.64
CA ASP A 35 16.36 -17.62 -2.56
C ASP A 35 14.89 -17.29 -2.23
N PRO A 36 14.46 -17.32 -0.95
CA PRO A 36 13.13 -16.92 -0.55
C PRO A 36 12.91 -15.39 -0.57
N ALA A 37 13.97 -14.58 -0.57
CA ALA A 37 13.92 -13.11 -0.57
C ALA A 37 13.52 -12.42 -1.89
N PRO A 38 13.77 -12.94 -3.12
CA PRO A 38 13.50 -12.25 -4.39
C PRO A 38 12.01 -11.95 -4.61
N ALA A 39 11.12 -12.72 -4.00
CA ALA A 39 9.67 -12.55 -4.12
C ALA A 39 9.08 -11.48 -3.17
N SER A 40 9.81 -11.07 -2.13
CA SER A 40 9.29 -10.15 -1.10
C SER A 40 9.28 -8.67 -1.51
N ALA A 41 9.85 -8.36 -2.66
CA ALA A 41 9.75 -7.03 -3.27
C ALA A 41 9.33 -7.19 -4.72
N GLY A 42 8.02 -7.29 -4.98
CA GLY A 42 7.43 -7.04 -6.31
C GLY A 42 7.67 -5.61 -6.84
N ALA A 43 8.76 -4.97 -6.43
CA ALA A 43 9.17 -3.60 -6.68
C ALA A 43 10.44 -3.57 -7.54
N SER A 44 10.52 -4.40 -8.59
CA SER A 44 11.55 -4.21 -9.62
C SER A 44 11.20 -3.06 -10.56
N LYS A 45 9.96 -2.55 -10.54
CA LYS A 45 9.58 -1.36 -11.27
C LYS A 45 9.70 -0.13 -10.36
N PRO A 46 10.39 0.93 -10.79
CA PRO A 46 10.36 2.21 -10.10
C PRO A 46 8.90 2.62 -9.85
N GLN A 47 8.55 2.88 -8.59
CA GLN A 47 7.24 3.39 -8.26
C GLN A 47 7.05 4.73 -8.98
N ALA A 48 5.92 4.91 -9.67
CA ALA A 48 5.58 6.18 -10.34
C ALA A 48 5.65 7.36 -9.35
N ARG A 49 5.79 8.61 -9.82
CA ARG A 49 5.87 9.80 -8.95
C ARG A 49 4.66 9.87 -8.00
N PHE A 50 4.85 10.42 -6.79
CA PHE A 50 3.77 10.55 -5.81
C PHE A 50 2.82 11.69 -6.18
N GLU A 51 3.37 12.82 -6.60
CA GLU A 51 2.57 13.96 -7.01
C GLU A 51 1.70 13.61 -8.22
N GLY A 52 0.40 13.92 -8.12
CA GLY A 52 -0.60 13.64 -9.14
C GLY A 52 -1.04 12.17 -9.23
N SER A 53 -0.55 11.28 -8.36
CA SER A 53 -0.87 9.85 -8.41
C SER A 53 -2.16 9.49 -7.67
N ASP A 54 -2.74 8.33 -8.02
CA ASP A 54 -3.94 7.81 -7.36
C ASP A 54 -3.74 7.60 -5.86
N ARG A 55 -2.54 7.17 -5.44
CA ARG A 55 -2.20 7.01 -4.02
C ARG A 55 -2.22 8.34 -3.27
N GLN A 56 -1.82 9.44 -3.90
CA GLN A 56 -1.92 10.76 -3.30
C GLN A 56 -3.39 11.21 -3.19
N ALA A 57 -4.16 11.06 -4.27
CA ALA A 57 -5.58 11.43 -4.30
C ALA A 57 -6.38 10.67 -3.23
N ARG A 58 -6.19 9.34 -3.13
CA ARG A 58 -6.80 8.51 -2.09
C ARG A 58 -6.38 8.93 -0.69
N GLY A 59 -5.10 9.24 -0.47
CA GLY A 59 -4.62 9.75 0.82
C GLY A 59 -5.31 11.07 1.23
N ARG A 60 -5.54 11.98 0.27
CA ARG A 60 -6.30 13.21 0.51
C ARG A 60 -7.77 12.93 0.84
N ALA A 61 -8.40 11.99 0.14
CA ALA A 61 -9.77 11.55 0.44
C ALA A 61 -9.88 10.98 1.86
N MET A 62 -9.00 10.05 2.24
CA MET A 62 -8.99 9.47 3.59
C MET A 62 -8.78 10.53 4.67
N ARG A 63 -7.88 11.50 4.43
CA ARG A 63 -7.67 12.63 5.36
C ARG A 63 -8.92 13.48 5.51
N ALA A 64 -9.59 13.82 4.42
CA ALA A 64 -10.81 14.62 4.45
C ALA A 64 -11.96 13.91 5.17
N LEU A 65 -12.10 12.59 5.00
CA LEU A 65 -13.11 11.78 5.69
C LEU A 65 -12.80 11.60 7.19
N ASN A 66 -11.53 11.65 7.57
CA ASN A 66 -11.11 11.64 8.98
C ASN A 66 -11.57 12.90 9.73
N GLU A 67 -11.86 13.99 9.02
CA GLU A 67 -12.40 15.24 9.57
C GLU A 67 -13.95 15.24 9.62
N GLY A 68 -14.59 14.15 9.17
CA GLY A 68 -16.03 13.98 9.16
C GLY A 68 -16.57 13.55 7.80
N GLY A 69 -17.85 13.14 7.77
CA GLY A 69 -18.50 12.73 6.54
C GLY A 69 -18.52 13.83 5.48
N ARG A 70 -18.38 13.43 4.21
CA ARG A 70 -18.34 14.33 3.05
C ARG A 70 -19.24 13.79 1.94
N THR A 71 -19.89 14.66 1.21
CA THR A 71 -20.55 14.29 -0.05
C THR A 71 -19.51 13.86 -1.09
N ARG A 72 -19.95 13.14 -2.13
CA ARG A 72 -19.07 12.79 -3.28
C ARG A 72 -18.41 14.02 -3.89
N GLN A 73 -19.14 15.11 -4.05
CA GLN A 73 -18.62 16.35 -4.65
C GLN A 73 -17.53 16.99 -3.79
N GLU A 74 -17.75 17.07 -2.48
CA GLU A 74 -16.72 17.59 -1.54
C GLU A 74 -15.47 16.71 -1.55
N LEU A 75 -15.64 15.39 -1.66
CA LEU A 75 -14.52 14.46 -1.69
C LEU A 75 -13.70 14.58 -3.00
N VAL A 76 -14.37 14.75 -4.15
CA VAL A 76 -13.70 15.04 -5.44
C VAL A 76 -12.85 16.31 -5.32
N ALA A 77 -13.39 17.37 -4.72
CA ALA A 77 -12.65 18.61 -4.48
C ALA A 77 -11.44 18.38 -3.55
N ALA A 78 -11.61 17.61 -2.46
CA ALA A 78 -10.54 17.30 -1.51
C ALA A 78 -9.39 16.50 -2.14
N MET A 79 -9.67 15.66 -3.15
CA MET A 79 -8.66 14.87 -3.87
C MET A 79 -7.76 15.75 -4.76
N ALA A 80 -8.11 17.02 -4.97
CA ALA A 80 -7.53 17.93 -5.96
C ALA A 80 -7.51 17.33 -7.37
N LEU A 81 -8.62 16.67 -7.72
CA LEU A 81 -8.90 16.13 -9.06
C LEU A 81 -10.17 16.79 -9.64
N SER A 82 -10.42 18.06 -9.29
CA SER A 82 -11.60 18.79 -9.77
C SER A 82 -11.65 18.91 -11.29
N ASP A 83 -10.49 18.96 -11.94
CA ASP A 83 -10.36 19.00 -13.41
C ASP A 83 -10.48 17.61 -14.08
N ASP A 84 -10.57 16.54 -13.27
CA ASP A 84 -10.70 15.15 -13.72
C ASP A 84 -11.70 14.38 -12.82
N ALA A 85 -12.94 14.88 -12.84
CA ALA A 85 -14.03 14.28 -12.07
C ALA A 85 -14.26 12.78 -12.36
N PRO A 86 -14.18 12.28 -13.61
CA PRO A 86 -14.33 10.85 -13.88
C PRO A 86 -13.31 9.99 -13.15
N ARG A 87 -12.03 10.40 -13.14
CA ARG A 87 -10.98 9.69 -12.39
C ARG A 87 -11.23 9.75 -10.88
N ALA A 88 -11.61 10.90 -10.36
CA ALA A 88 -11.91 11.07 -8.94
C ALA A 88 -13.06 10.15 -8.48
N LEU A 89 -14.15 10.10 -9.26
CA LEU A 89 -15.30 9.24 -9.00
C LEU A 89 -14.92 7.75 -9.05
N ALA A 90 -14.14 7.33 -10.05
CA ALA A 90 -13.67 5.94 -10.13
C ALA A 90 -12.82 5.53 -8.91
N LEU A 91 -11.99 6.44 -8.39
CA LEU A 91 -11.21 6.22 -7.18
C LEU A 91 -12.08 6.15 -5.92
N ILE A 92 -13.13 6.98 -5.83
CA ILE A 92 -14.11 6.92 -4.74
C ILE A 92 -14.83 5.56 -4.77
N ASP A 93 -15.30 5.12 -5.94
CA ASP A 93 -15.98 3.83 -6.08
C ASP A 93 -15.06 2.65 -5.74
N ALA A 94 -13.76 2.76 -6.05
CA ALA A 94 -12.76 1.78 -5.64
C ALA A 94 -12.61 1.75 -4.11
N LEU A 95 -12.52 2.91 -3.45
CA LEU A 95 -12.43 3.00 -1.98
C LEU A 95 -13.66 2.35 -1.30
N VAL A 96 -14.86 2.57 -1.85
CA VAL A 96 -16.09 1.95 -1.35
C VAL A 96 -16.07 0.43 -1.55
N ARG A 97 -15.68 -0.03 -2.75
CA ARG A 97 -15.60 -1.47 -3.08
C ARG A 97 -14.58 -2.23 -2.22
N GLU A 98 -13.49 -1.56 -1.86
CA GLU A 98 -12.46 -2.10 -0.96
C GLU A 98 -12.88 -2.07 0.51
N GLY A 99 -14.03 -1.48 0.85
CA GLY A 99 -14.53 -1.37 2.22
C GLY A 99 -13.75 -0.35 3.07
N LEU A 100 -13.00 0.56 2.43
CA LEU A 100 -12.26 1.62 3.13
C LEU A 100 -13.11 2.86 3.38
N VAL A 101 -14.24 2.99 2.68
CA VAL A 101 -15.21 4.08 2.78
C VAL A 101 -16.61 3.48 2.70
N THR A 102 -17.54 3.97 3.52
CA THR A 102 -18.98 3.63 3.46
C THR A 102 -19.79 4.80 2.94
N GLU A 103 -20.91 4.54 2.29
CA GLU A 103 -21.85 5.56 1.80
C GLU A 103 -23.16 5.45 2.59
N GLU A 104 -23.40 6.41 3.48
CA GLU A 104 -24.57 6.47 4.36
C GLU A 104 -25.33 7.78 4.12
N SER A 105 -26.62 7.70 3.79
CA SER A 105 -27.48 8.89 3.64
C SER A 105 -26.85 9.99 2.76
N ALA A 106 -26.25 9.59 1.63
CA ALA A 106 -25.53 10.45 0.67
C ALA A 106 -24.23 11.10 1.18
N LEU A 107 -23.71 10.67 2.33
CA LEU A 107 -22.39 11.02 2.83
C LEU A 107 -21.45 9.82 2.77
N LEU A 108 -20.24 10.06 2.29
CA LEU A 108 -19.12 9.14 2.41
C LEU A 108 -18.47 9.32 3.78
N ARG A 109 -18.12 8.21 4.43
CA ARG A 109 -17.49 8.15 5.75
C ARG A 109 -16.45 7.05 5.80
N LEU A 110 -15.56 7.13 6.79
CA LEU A 110 -14.77 5.96 7.16
C LEU A 110 -15.69 4.94 7.85
N PRO A 111 -15.47 3.62 7.67
CA PRO A 111 -16.22 2.57 8.34
C PRO A 111 -16.25 2.66 9.87
#